data_AF-A0A2M7ECU8-F1
#
_entry.id   AF-A0A2M7ECU8-F1
#
_cell.length_a   1.000
_cell.length_b   1.000
_cell.length_c   1.000
_cell.angle_alpha   90.00
_cell.angle_beta   90.00
_cell.angle_gamma   90.00
#
_symmetry.space_group_name_H-M   'P 1'
#
loop_
_entity.id
_entity.type
_entity.pdbx_description
1 polymer ?
#
loop_
_entity_poly.entity_id
_entity_poly.type
_entity_poly.pdbx_seq_one_letter_code
_entity_poly.pdbx_strand_id
1 'polypeptide(L)'
;MTRFFVIVLLSLSIISCWKQDSNSPGAQTKEAKYAVAVLPTPVLNTPDFQSVFGGSDGRTLKLTPKNLIEEVEFVALPDTVFVIEQTIKKNSYEILKVRTEDYPYPTQSGYYIDSRFVEKRIEKPQERRRKLPDKNTIIKRLLSPELLGAIYVWGGNYSKGIPELLEFYKPSGALPEDVLKRWTLKGVDCSGLLYEATSGYTPRNTDSLLFFGMPVEVKGLSPDEIAKKFKPLDIIYCL
;
A
#
# COMPACT_ATOMS: atom_id res chain seq x y z
N MET A 1 82.44 37.51 28.58
CA MET A 1 82.24 38.81 27.93
C MET A 1 82.20 38.60 26.41
N THR A 2 81.10 38.06 25.87
CA THR A 2 80.80 38.13 24.42
C THR A 2 79.31 37.86 24.23
N ARG A 3 78.72 38.65 23.33
CA ARG A 3 77.32 39.05 23.31
C ARG A 3 76.38 38.00 22.70
N PHE A 4 75.17 37.97 23.27
CA PHE A 4 73.95 37.45 22.66
C PHE A 4 73.72 38.07 21.28
N PHE A 5 73.38 37.25 20.29
CA PHE A 5 72.62 37.66 19.12
C PHE A 5 71.41 36.73 19.01
N VAL A 6 70.28 37.23 19.51
CA VAL A 6 68.95 36.69 19.27
C VAL A 6 68.50 37.29 17.94
N ILE A 7 68.38 36.47 16.90
CA ILE A 7 67.72 36.86 15.65
C ILE A 7 66.24 36.52 15.81
N VAL A 8 65.44 37.57 16.05
CA VAL A 8 63.98 37.54 15.97
C VAL A 8 63.60 37.65 14.49
N LEU A 9 63.21 36.54 13.87
CA LEU A 9 62.54 36.53 12.57
C LEU A 9 61.04 36.66 12.79
N LEU A 10 60.57 37.90 12.81
CA LEU A 10 59.17 38.28 12.59
C LEU A 10 58.88 38.16 11.09
N SER A 11 58.32 37.04 10.66
CA SER A 11 57.68 36.96 9.34
C SER A 11 56.18 36.86 9.51
N LEU A 12 55.51 37.92 9.04
CA LEU A 12 54.09 38.17 9.04
C LEU A 12 53.26 36.98 8.55
N SER A 13 52.21 36.71 9.31
CA SER A 13 51.10 35.84 8.99
C SER A 13 50.37 36.35 7.74
N ILE A 14 50.50 35.62 6.63
CA ILE A 14 49.49 35.66 5.57
C ILE A 14 48.64 34.41 5.78
N ILE A 15 47.56 34.57 6.54
CA ILE A 15 46.44 33.64 6.51
C ILE A 15 45.85 33.78 5.11
N SER A 16 46.34 32.99 4.16
CA SER A 16 45.64 32.83 2.90
C SER A 16 44.37 32.05 3.22
N CYS A 17 43.29 32.79 3.38
CA CYS A 17 41.94 32.27 3.44
C CYS A 17 41.65 31.66 2.06
N TRP A 18 42.03 30.39 1.87
CA TRP A 18 41.52 29.61 0.76
C TRP A 18 40.05 29.36 1.07
N LYS A 19 39.24 30.32 0.64
CA LYS A 19 37.83 30.16 0.42
C LYS A 19 37.73 29.07 -0.64
N GLN A 20 37.55 27.84 -0.19
CA GLN A 20 37.22 26.72 -1.06
C GLN A 20 35.82 27.03 -1.57
N ASP A 21 35.75 27.73 -2.71
CA ASP A 21 34.52 27.92 -3.46
C ASP A 21 34.06 26.52 -3.89
N SER A 22 33.26 25.88 -3.06
CA SER A 22 32.51 24.67 -3.39
C SER A 22 31.34 25.06 -4.30
N ASN A 23 31.65 25.63 -5.47
CA ASN A 23 30.76 25.59 -6.62
C ASN A 23 31.00 24.26 -7.34
N SER A 24 30.63 23.17 -6.67
CA SER A 24 30.18 21.99 -7.40
C SER A 24 28.81 22.35 -7.97
N PRO A 25 28.58 22.23 -9.29
CA PRO A 25 27.24 22.39 -9.83
C PRO A 25 26.34 21.40 -9.10
N GLY A 26 25.33 21.93 -8.43
CA GLY A 26 24.52 21.21 -7.46
C GLY A 26 24.15 19.83 -8.00
N ALA A 27 24.62 18.79 -7.30
CA ALA A 27 24.02 17.49 -7.41
C ALA A 27 22.55 17.69 -6.98
N GLN A 28 21.68 17.95 -7.95
CA GLN A 28 20.24 17.81 -7.75
C GLN A 28 20.07 16.39 -7.25
N THR A 29 19.86 16.24 -5.94
CA THR A 29 19.43 14.98 -5.36
C THR A 29 18.16 14.61 -6.09
N LYS A 30 18.26 13.66 -7.03
CA LYS A 30 17.12 13.20 -7.81
C LYS A 30 16.10 12.68 -6.80
N GLU A 31 14.99 13.40 -6.67
CA GLU A 31 13.89 12.92 -5.84
C GLU A 31 13.34 11.62 -6.42
N ALA A 32 12.96 10.72 -5.51
CA ALA A 32 12.32 9.47 -5.91
C ALA A 32 10.98 9.77 -6.59
N LYS A 33 10.75 9.15 -7.75
CA LYS A 33 9.52 9.30 -8.54
C LYS A 33 8.61 8.09 -8.43
N TYR A 34 9.13 7.00 -7.87
CA TYR A 34 8.43 5.73 -7.76
C TYR A 34 8.57 5.17 -6.36
N ALA A 35 7.63 4.31 -5.98
CA ALA A 35 7.70 3.48 -4.79
C ALA A 35 7.34 2.05 -5.15
N VAL A 36 7.94 1.07 -4.47
CA VAL A 36 7.64 -0.35 -4.64
C VAL A 36 7.22 -0.92 -3.30
N ALA A 37 6.05 -1.56 -3.24
CA ALA A 37 5.61 -2.28 -2.05
C ALA A 37 6.62 -3.36 -1.67
N VAL A 38 7.24 -3.23 -0.49
CA VAL A 38 8.08 -4.30 0.10
C VAL A 38 7.29 -5.13 1.11
N LEU A 39 6.21 -4.55 1.64
CA LEU A 39 5.22 -5.19 2.50
C LEU A 39 3.83 -5.08 1.86
N PRO A 40 2.84 -5.90 2.27
CA PRO A 40 1.45 -5.62 1.98
C PRO A 40 1.11 -4.19 2.39
N THR A 41 0.81 -3.34 1.41
CA THR A 41 0.74 -1.88 1.59
C THR A 41 -0.70 -1.43 1.56
N PRO A 42 -1.29 -0.96 2.67
CA PRO A 42 -2.62 -0.36 2.65
C PRO A 42 -2.62 0.87 1.76
N VAL A 43 -3.58 0.92 0.83
CA VAL A 43 -3.82 2.09 -0.01
C VAL A 43 -5.13 2.72 0.42
N LEU A 44 -5.05 3.98 0.87
CA LEU A 44 -6.18 4.72 1.40
C LEU A 44 -6.60 5.85 0.45
N ASN A 45 -7.86 6.24 0.49
CA ASN A 45 -8.37 7.44 -0.17
C ASN A 45 -8.16 8.74 0.65
N THR A 46 -7.42 8.66 1.75
CA THR A 46 -7.07 9.81 2.62
C THR A 46 -5.59 9.79 2.99
N PRO A 47 -4.93 10.95 3.11
CA PRO A 47 -3.58 11.02 3.65
C PRO A 47 -3.53 10.84 5.18
N ASP A 48 -4.67 10.85 5.87
CA ASP A 48 -4.75 10.82 7.33
C ASP A 48 -4.94 9.40 7.88
N PHE A 49 -3.89 8.58 7.72
CA PHE A 49 -3.89 7.21 8.23
C PHE A 49 -4.08 7.14 9.76
N GLN A 50 -3.63 8.15 10.50
CA GLN A 50 -3.68 8.14 11.96
C GLN A 50 -5.12 8.22 12.48
N SER A 51 -5.98 9.03 11.85
CA SER A 51 -7.41 9.04 12.22
C SER A 51 -8.13 7.76 11.81
N VAL A 52 -7.70 7.09 10.75
CA VAL A 52 -8.25 5.78 10.34
C VAL A 52 -7.87 4.68 11.33
N PHE A 53 -6.58 4.58 11.67
CA PHE A 53 -5.99 3.59 12.57
C PHE A 53 -5.67 4.22 13.94
N GLY A 54 -6.70 4.63 14.69
CA GLY A 54 -6.49 5.29 15.97
C GLY A 54 -7.60 6.23 16.38
N GLY A 55 -8.25 6.90 15.44
CA GLY A 55 -9.24 7.93 15.78
C GLY A 55 -8.64 9.04 16.63
N SER A 56 -9.51 9.83 17.29
CA SER A 56 -9.06 10.90 18.20
C SER A 56 -8.56 10.38 19.55
N ASP A 57 -8.89 9.14 19.92
CA ASP A 57 -8.56 8.52 21.20
C ASP A 57 -7.35 7.57 21.13
N GLY A 58 -6.80 7.34 19.93
CA GLY A 58 -5.72 6.38 19.68
C GLY A 58 -6.14 4.92 19.88
N ARG A 59 -7.43 4.62 19.99
CA ARG A 59 -7.97 3.28 20.33
C ARG A 59 -9.11 2.84 19.42
N THR A 60 -9.65 3.74 18.61
CA THR A 60 -10.83 3.49 17.79
C THR A 60 -10.48 3.46 16.31
N LEU A 61 -10.93 2.42 15.60
CA LEU A 61 -10.92 2.42 14.14
C LEU A 61 -12.03 3.34 13.63
N LYS A 62 -11.75 4.08 12.55
CA LYS A 62 -12.78 4.84 11.87
C LYS A 62 -13.73 3.89 11.13
N LEU A 63 -14.80 3.50 11.83
CA LEU A 63 -15.80 2.56 11.33
C LEU A 63 -17.10 3.28 11.01
N THR A 64 -17.74 2.87 9.91
CA THR A 64 -19.12 3.25 9.62
C THR A 64 -20.12 2.44 10.46
N PRO A 65 -21.42 2.78 10.47
CA PRO A 65 -22.45 1.97 11.14
C PRO A 65 -22.52 0.51 10.65
N LYS A 66 -21.95 0.21 9.47
CA LYS A 66 -21.84 -1.15 8.91
C LYS A 66 -20.53 -1.84 9.29
N ASN A 67 -19.74 -1.28 10.21
CA ASN A 67 -18.42 -1.75 10.62
C ASN A 67 -17.39 -1.83 9.48
N LEU A 68 -17.43 -0.86 8.56
CA LEU A 68 -16.53 -0.75 7.41
C LEU A 68 -15.51 0.37 7.63
N ILE A 69 -14.29 0.18 7.13
CA ILE A 69 -13.25 1.21 7.06
C ILE A 69 -13.26 1.74 5.62
N GLU A 70 -14.12 2.70 5.31
CA GLU A 70 -14.35 3.19 3.94
C GLU A 70 -13.14 3.90 3.34
N GLU A 71 -12.18 4.30 4.18
CA GLU A 71 -10.95 4.92 3.73
C GLU A 71 -9.99 3.94 3.05
N VAL A 72 -10.08 2.65 3.36
CA VAL A 72 -9.23 1.62 2.76
C VAL A 72 -9.82 1.19 1.43
N GLU A 73 -9.05 1.39 0.37
CA GLU A 73 -9.45 1.05 -1.00
C GLU A 73 -9.02 -0.38 -1.34
N PHE A 74 -7.74 -0.68 -1.09
CA PHE A 74 -7.20 -2.02 -1.25
C PHE A 74 -5.88 -2.18 -0.49
N VAL A 75 -5.39 -3.42 -0.40
CA VAL A 75 -4.04 -3.74 0.06
C VAL A 75 -3.19 -4.09 -1.15
N ALA A 76 -2.24 -3.24 -1.51
CA ALA A 76 -1.30 -3.55 -2.58
C ALA A 76 -0.39 -4.71 -2.17
N LEU A 77 -0.23 -5.66 -3.08
CA LEU A 77 0.64 -6.81 -2.85
C LEU A 77 2.11 -6.37 -2.93
N PRO A 78 3.05 -7.11 -2.30
CA PRO A 78 4.46 -6.90 -2.53
C PRO A 78 4.80 -6.85 -4.03
N ASP A 79 5.79 -6.04 -4.36
CA ASP A 79 6.23 -5.68 -5.72
C ASP A 79 5.26 -4.80 -6.53
N THR A 80 4.11 -4.39 -5.97
CA THR A 80 3.27 -3.37 -6.63
C THR A 80 4.06 -2.06 -6.77
N VAL A 81 4.09 -1.55 -8.00
CA VAL A 81 4.78 -0.30 -8.35
C VAL A 81 3.79 0.86 -8.30
N PHE A 82 4.26 1.96 -7.72
CA PHE A 82 3.55 3.21 -7.61
C PHE A 82 4.34 4.32 -8.29
N VAL A 83 3.62 5.25 -8.93
CA VAL A 83 4.16 6.55 -9.31
C VAL A 83 3.81 7.54 -8.20
N ILE A 84 4.81 8.23 -7.66
CA ILE A 84 4.65 9.23 -6.62
C ILE A 84 4.23 10.55 -7.28
N GLU A 85 3.05 11.05 -6.92
CA GLU A 85 2.52 12.33 -7.39
C GLU A 85 2.83 13.46 -6.41
N GLN A 86 2.81 13.17 -5.11
CA GLN A 86 3.08 14.14 -4.06
C GLN A 86 3.65 13.43 -2.82
N THR A 87 4.57 14.10 -2.12
CA THR A 87 5.08 13.65 -0.82
C THR A 87 4.56 14.57 0.28
N ILE A 88 3.89 14.01 1.28
CA ILE A 88 3.39 14.71 2.46
C ILE A 88 4.29 14.34 3.63
N LYS A 89 5.11 15.28 4.08
CA LYS A 89 6.03 15.07 5.21
C LYS A 89 5.23 14.94 6.51
N LYS A 90 5.51 13.89 7.27
CA LYS A 90 5.17 13.75 8.69
C LYS A 90 6.48 13.83 9.49
N ASN A 91 6.39 13.85 10.82
CA ASN A 91 7.56 14.06 11.69
C ASN A 91 8.69 13.04 11.43
N SER A 92 8.35 11.75 11.31
CA SER A 92 9.34 10.66 11.17
C SER A 92 9.18 9.79 9.91
N TYR A 93 8.20 10.10 9.07
CA TYR A 93 7.89 9.35 7.85
C TYR A 93 7.16 10.24 6.85
N GLU A 94 6.78 9.68 5.71
CA GLU A 94 6.04 10.38 4.67
C GLU A 94 4.77 9.62 4.31
N ILE A 95 3.72 10.37 3.98
CA ILE A 95 2.57 9.83 3.26
C ILE A 95 2.72 10.24 1.80
N LEU A 96 2.64 9.27 0.90
CA LEU A 96 2.85 9.47 -0.53
C LEU A 96 1.49 9.43 -1.21
N LYS A 97 1.14 10.49 -1.95
CA LYS A 97 0.05 10.44 -2.92
C LYS A 97 0.54 9.71 -4.16
N VAL A 98 -0.19 8.70 -4.60
CA VAL A 98 0.27 7.77 -5.63
C VAL A 98 -0.81 7.43 -6.65
N ARG A 99 -0.35 6.94 -7.79
CA ARG A 99 -1.15 6.17 -8.75
C ARG A 99 -0.47 4.83 -9.04
N THR A 100 -1.25 3.82 -9.39
CA THR A 100 -0.75 2.48 -9.73
C THR A 100 -1.64 1.80 -10.76
N GLU A 101 -1.04 1.00 -11.63
CA GLU A 101 -1.76 0.20 -12.62
C GLU A 101 -2.51 -0.99 -11.97
N ASP A 102 -2.20 -1.33 -10.71
CA ASP A 102 -2.90 -2.39 -9.94
C ASP A 102 -4.29 -1.95 -9.47
N TYR A 103 -4.56 -0.65 -9.42
CA TYR A 103 -5.84 -0.07 -8.99
C TYR A 103 -6.11 1.25 -9.75
N PRO A 104 -6.38 1.18 -11.07
CA PRO A 104 -6.45 2.35 -11.95
C PRO A 104 -7.84 3.02 -11.92
N TYR A 105 -8.47 3.10 -10.74
CA TYR A 105 -9.83 3.63 -10.59
C TYR A 105 -9.81 5.11 -10.20
N PRO A 106 -10.79 5.91 -10.63
CA PRO A 106 -10.87 7.31 -10.25
C PRO A 106 -11.13 7.47 -8.76
N THR A 107 -10.56 8.51 -8.17
CA THR A 107 -10.74 8.90 -6.77
C THR A 107 -10.83 10.42 -6.69
N GLN A 108 -11.66 10.94 -5.77
CA GLN A 108 -11.84 12.39 -5.61
C GLN A 108 -10.60 13.04 -4.98
N SER A 109 -10.02 12.39 -3.97
CA SER A 109 -8.91 12.90 -3.17
C SER A 109 -7.55 12.34 -3.59
N GLY A 110 -7.51 11.25 -4.37
CA GLY A 110 -6.28 10.53 -4.68
C GLY A 110 -6.10 9.29 -3.81
N TYR A 111 -5.06 8.51 -4.11
CA TYR A 111 -4.65 7.37 -3.31
C TYR A 111 -3.39 7.69 -2.54
N TYR A 112 -3.29 7.15 -1.34
CA TYR A 112 -2.24 7.44 -0.39
C TYR A 112 -1.66 6.17 0.19
N ILE A 113 -0.34 6.13 0.33
CA ILE A 113 0.40 5.04 0.98
C ILE A 113 1.38 5.62 2.00
N ASP A 114 1.67 4.87 3.04
CA ASP A 114 2.71 5.23 3.99
C ASP A 114 4.08 4.74 3.50
N SER A 115 5.05 5.65 3.45
CA SER A 115 6.43 5.39 3.02
C SER A 115 7.13 4.24 3.76
N ARG A 116 6.67 3.86 4.96
CA ARG A 116 7.22 2.76 5.76
C ARG A 116 6.94 1.37 5.18
N PHE A 117 5.96 1.23 4.29
CA PHE A 117 5.63 -0.04 3.63
C PHE A 117 6.34 -0.25 2.29
N VAL A 118 7.07 0.76 1.81
CA VAL A 118 7.57 0.80 0.44
C VAL A 118 9.02 1.23 0.36
N GLU A 119 9.66 0.85 -0.73
CA GLU A 119 10.99 1.33 -1.07
C GLU A 119 10.91 2.36 -2.21
N LYS A 120 11.47 3.55 -1.96
CA LYS A 120 11.47 4.64 -2.93
C LYS A 120 12.55 4.45 -4.01
N ARG A 121 12.22 4.81 -5.25
CA ARG A 121 13.06 4.62 -6.44
C ARG A 121 13.04 5.87 -7.33
N ILE A 122 14.20 6.21 -7.89
CA ILE A 122 14.35 7.29 -8.87
C ILE A 122 13.91 6.82 -10.26
N GLU A 123 14.34 5.63 -10.64
CA GLU A 123 14.05 5.01 -11.93
C GLU A 123 12.78 4.16 -11.86
N LYS A 124 12.07 4.05 -12.99
CA LYS A 124 10.83 3.28 -13.05
C LYS A 124 11.14 1.79 -12.90
N PRO A 125 10.64 1.12 -11.84
CA PRO A 125 10.78 -0.32 -11.70
C PRO A 125 9.95 -1.06 -12.76
N GLN A 126 10.29 -2.33 -13.01
CA GLN A 126 9.41 -3.20 -13.79
C GLN A 126 8.10 -3.43 -13.03
N GLU A 127 6.97 -3.31 -13.74
CA GLU A 127 5.65 -3.61 -13.17
C GLU A 127 5.57 -5.08 -12.69
N ARG A 128 4.82 -5.31 -11.60
CA ARG A 128 4.58 -6.65 -11.07
C ARG A 128 3.99 -7.56 -12.15
N ARG A 129 4.58 -8.73 -12.34
CA ARG A 129 4.05 -9.74 -13.27
C ARG A 129 2.81 -10.41 -12.67
N ARG A 130 1.63 -10.12 -13.20
CA ARG A 130 0.37 -10.78 -12.83
C ARG A 130 0.24 -12.08 -13.60
N LYS A 131 0.44 -13.21 -12.91
CA LYS A 131 0.25 -14.54 -13.50
C LYS A 131 -1.00 -15.17 -12.91
N LEU A 132 -1.99 -15.45 -13.77
CA LEU A 132 -3.18 -16.20 -13.37
C LEU A 132 -2.74 -17.61 -12.91
N PRO A 133 -3.03 -18.01 -11.67
CA PRO A 133 -2.83 -19.38 -11.22
C PRO A 133 -3.74 -20.33 -12.00
N ASP A 134 -3.38 -21.61 -12.06
CA ASP A 134 -4.28 -22.60 -12.66
C ASP A 134 -5.59 -22.73 -11.86
N LYS A 135 -6.63 -23.24 -12.52
CA LYS A 135 -7.98 -23.38 -11.95
C LYS A 135 -7.98 -24.09 -10.59
N ASN A 136 -7.24 -25.19 -10.45
CA ASN A 136 -7.24 -25.97 -9.21
C ASN A 136 -6.54 -25.22 -8.09
N THR A 137 -5.47 -24.47 -8.40
CA THR A 137 -4.82 -23.58 -7.43
C THR A 137 -5.78 -22.49 -6.94
N ILE A 138 -6.56 -21.86 -7.83
CA ILE A 138 -7.54 -20.85 -7.43
C ILE A 138 -8.61 -21.46 -6.51
N ILE A 139 -9.20 -22.60 -6.89
CA ILE A 139 -10.20 -23.29 -6.06
C ILE A 139 -9.62 -23.68 -4.71
N LYS A 140 -8.40 -24.23 -4.67
CA LYS A 140 -7.73 -24.61 -3.43
C LYS A 140 -7.50 -23.41 -2.50
N ARG A 141 -7.18 -22.24 -3.05
CA ARG A 141 -7.03 -21.00 -2.28
C ARG A 141 -8.37 -20.53 -1.74
N LEU A 142 -9.40 -20.46 -2.57
CA LEU A 142 -10.74 -20.05 -2.14
C LEU A 142 -11.31 -20.93 -1.02
N LEU A 143 -10.96 -22.22 -1.01
CA LEU A 143 -11.35 -23.19 0.00
C LEU A 143 -10.29 -23.39 1.10
N SER A 144 -9.26 -22.54 1.16
CA SER A 144 -8.21 -22.70 2.16
C SER A 144 -8.71 -22.32 3.55
N PRO A 145 -8.17 -22.92 4.62
CA PRO A 145 -8.54 -22.55 5.99
C PRO A 145 -8.31 -21.07 6.34
N GLU A 146 -7.40 -20.40 5.63
CA GLU A 146 -7.15 -18.97 5.82
C GLU A 146 -8.29 -18.10 5.28
N LEU A 147 -8.94 -18.50 4.18
CA LEU A 147 -10.05 -17.77 3.58
C LEU A 147 -11.42 -18.25 4.09
N LEU A 148 -11.56 -19.54 4.40
CA LEU A 148 -12.75 -20.07 5.06
C LEU A 148 -12.84 -19.55 6.50
N GLY A 149 -13.81 -18.67 6.76
CA GLY A 149 -13.97 -18.04 8.07
C GLY A 149 -13.14 -16.77 8.26
N ALA A 150 -12.46 -16.29 7.21
CA ALA A 150 -11.89 -14.94 7.21
C ALA A 150 -12.99 -13.92 7.48
N ILE A 151 -12.66 -12.90 8.29
CA ILE A 151 -13.62 -11.82 8.55
C ILE A 151 -13.78 -10.93 7.32
N TYR A 152 -14.97 -10.38 7.15
CA TYR A 152 -15.22 -9.38 6.13
C TYR A 152 -14.58 -8.04 6.53
N VAL A 153 -13.66 -7.55 5.70
CA VAL A 153 -12.98 -6.26 5.85
C VAL A 153 -13.13 -5.51 4.53
N TRP A 154 -13.83 -4.36 4.55
CA TRP A 154 -13.94 -3.47 3.40
C TRP A 154 -12.56 -3.03 2.94
N GLY A 155 -12.30 -3.07 1.63
CA GLY A 155 -10.98 -2.81 1.07
C GLY A 155 -9.97 -3.94 1.34
N GLY A 156 -10.33 -4.98 2.09
CA GLY A 156 -9.45 -6.11 2.38
C GLY A 156 -9.27 -7.03 1.18
N ASN A 157 -8.01 -7.37 0.87
CA ASN A 157 -7.64 -8.43 -0.07
C ASN A 157 -6.37 -9.18 0.37
N TYR A 158 -6.16 -9.24 1.69
CA TYR A 158 -4.99 -9.89 2.28
C TYR A 158 -5.38 -10.56 3.61
N SER A 159 -5.86 -11.80 3.50
CA SER A 159 -6.41 -12.61 4.60
C SER A 159 -5.47 -12.79 5.79
N LYS A 160 -4.15 -12.70 5.56
CA LYS A 160 -3.13 -12.86 6.61
C LYS A 160 -3.02 -11.65 7.53
N GLY A 161 -3.48 -10.48 7.08
CA GLY A 161 -3.35 -9.22 7.79
C GLY A 161 -1.94 -8.64 7.72
N ILE A 162 -1.82 -7.41 8.20
CA ILE A 162 -0.66 -6.54 8.10
C ILE A 162 -0.23 -6.19 9.52
N PRO A 163 0.55 -7.04 10.19
CA PRO A 163 0.93 -6.84 11.60
C PRO A 163 1.68 -5.52 11.83
N GLU A 164 2.38 -5.01 10.82
CA GLU A 164 3.11 -3.74 10.85
C GLU A 164 2.20 -2.54 11.12
N LEU A 165 0.90 -2.62 10.83
CA LEU A 165 -0.06 -1.58 11.23
C LEU A 165 -0.11 -1.38 12.75
N LEU A 166 0.14 -2.42 13.55
CA LEU A 166 0.19 -2.30 15.02
C LEU A 166 1.49 -1.67 15.53
N GLU A 167 2.53 -1.65 14.71
CA GLU A 167 3.77 -0.94 15.01
C GLU A 167 3.67 0.52 14.56
N PHE A 168 3.21 0.70 13.31
CA PHE A 168 3.19 1.99 12.64
C PHE A 168 2.07 2.91 13.09
N TYR A 169 0.94 2.33 13.51
CA TYR A 169 -0.23 3.00 14.08
C TYR A 169 -0.67 2.24 15.33
N LYS A 170 0.23 2.23 16.31
CA LYS A 170 0.05 1.47 17.55
C LYS A 170 -1.17 1.94 18.34
N PRO A 171 -2.10 1.05 18.71
CA PRO A 171 -3.17 1.37 19.64
C PRO A 171 -2.64 1.84 21.00
N SER A 172 -3.30 2.84 21.59
CA SER A 172 -2.92 3.42 22.89
C SER A 172 -3.28 2.54 24.09
N GLY A 173 -3.74 1.31 23.86
CA GLY A 173 -4.05 0.33 24.90
C GLY A 173 -4.35 -1.05 24.32
N ALA A 174 -4.59 -2.02 25.21
CA ALA A 174 -5.05 -3.34 24.78
C ALA A 174 -6.43 -3.24 24.11
N LEU A 175 -6.59 -3.95 23.00
CA LEU A 175 -7.82 -4.05 22.24
C LEU A 175 -8.25 -5.52 22.12
N PRO A 176 -9.57 -5.78 22.01
CA PRO A 176 -10.08 -7.11 21.69
C PRO A 176 -9.51 -7.66 20.37
N GLU A 177 -9.41 -8.99 20.27
CA GLU A 177 -8.77 -9.67 19.12
C GLU A 177 -9.49 -9.37 17.79
N ASP A 178 -10.81 -9.28 17.79
CA ASP A 178 -11.62 -8.95 16.61
C ASP A 178 -11.33 -7.52 16.10
N VAL A 179 -11.13 -6.58 17.03
CA VAL A 179 -10.71 -5.21 16.70
C VAL A 179 -9.29 -5.22 16.12
N LEU A 180 -8.37 -5.98 16.71
CA LEU A 180 -6.99 -6.11 16.19
C LEU A 180 -6.95 -6.74 14.80
N LYS A 181 -7.83 -7.72 14.51
CA LYS A 181 -7.98 -8.29 13.16
C LYS A 181 -8.38 -7.22 12.15
N ARG A 182 -9.37 -6.37 12.48
CA ARG A 182 -9.75 -5.25 11.60
C ARG A 182 -8.65 -4.20 11.50
N TRP A 183 -7.96 -3.89 12.59
CA TRP A 183 -6.87 -2.92 12.63
C TRP A 183 -5.73 -3.31 11.71
N THR A 184 -5.42 -4.60 11.65
CA THR A 184 -4.39 -5.16 10.76
C THR A 184 -4.92 -5.49 9.38
N LEU A 185 -6.16 -5.13 9.04
CA LEU A 185 -6.81 -5.48 7.79
C LEU A 185 -6.76 -6.99 7.49
N LYS A 186 -6.83 -7.82 8.54
CA LYS A 186 -6.79 -9.28 8.47
C LYS A 186 -8.15 -9.82 8.01
N GLY A 187 -8.38 -9.76 6.71
CA GLY A 187 -9.63 -10.20 6.10
C GLY A 187 -9.72 -9.80 4.65
N VAL A 188 -10.85 -10.16 4.04
CA VAL A 188 -11.13 -9.86 2.64
C VAL A 188 -12.56 -9.35 2.48
N ASP A 189 -12.79 -8.52 1.47
CA ASP A 189 -14.13 -8.27 0.95
C ASP A 189 -14.46 -9.21 -0.22
N CYS A 190 -15.62 -9.00 -0.85
CA CYS A 190 -16.14 -9.87 -1.90
C CYS A 190 -15.20 -9.97 -3.11
N SER A 191 -14.78 -8.84 -3.68
CA SER A 191 -13.86 -8.82 -4.82
C SER A 191 -12.41 -9.06 -4.39
N GLY A 192 -12.06 -8.70 -3.16
CA GLY A 192 -10.77 -8.95 -2.54
C GLY A 192 -10.46 -10.43 -2.34
N LEU A 193 -11.47 -11.25 -2.07
CA LEU A 193 -11.35 -12.71 -2.02
C LEU A 193 -10.84 -13.28 -3.35
N LEU A 194 -11.44 -12.85 -4.47
CA LEU A 194 -11.03 -13.27 -5.81
C LEU A 194 -9.66 -12.69 -6.18
N TYR A 195 -9.42 -11.43 -5.82
CA TYR A 195 -8.14 -10.77 -6.04
C TYR A 195 -7.00 -11.53 -5.35
N GLU A 196 -7.16 -11.89 -4.08
CA GLU A 196 -6.16 -12.66 -3.33
C GLU A 196 -5.97 -14.07 -3.91
N ALA A 197 -7.06 -14.81 -4.16
CA ALA A 197 -7.00 -16.16 -4.70
C ALA A 197 -6.27 -16.23 -6.06
N THR A 198 -6.39 -15.17 -6.86
CA THR A 198 -5.77 -15.06 -8.19
C THR A 198 -4.42 -14.34 -8.19
N SER A 199 -3.82 -14.07 -7.03
CA SER A 199 -2.55 -13.33 -6.91
C SER A 199 -2.60 -11.93 -7.56
N GLY A 200 -3.73 -11.25 -7.42
CA GLY A 200 -4.00 -9.93 -7.97
C GLY A 200 -4.08 -9.91 -9.50
N TYR A 201 -4.57 -11.00 -10.11
CA TYR A 201 -4.78 -11.07 -11.56
C TYR A 201 -6.13 -10.47 -11.95
N THR A 202 -7.18 -10.71 -11.16
CA THR A 202 -8.50 -10.11 -11.41
C THR A 202 -8.50 -8.62 -11.07
N PRO A 203 -9.42 -7.83 -11.65
CA PRO A 203 -9.74 -6.49 -11.16
C PRO A 203 -10.08 -6.50 -9.66
N ARG A 204 -9.78 -5.41 -8.96
CA ARG A 204 -10.01 -5.30 -7.52
C ARG A 204 -11.43 -4.86 -7.17
N ASN A 205 -12.12 -4.12 -8.05
CA ASN A 205 -13.46 -3.60 -7.79
C ASN A 205 -14.54 -4.39 -8.54
N THR A 206 -15.69 -4.59 -7.89
CA THR A 206 -16.78 -5.42 -8.41
C THR A 206 -17.37 -4.87 -9.72
N ASP A 207 -17.44 -3.55 -9.87
CA ASP A 207 -17.89 -2.91 -11.12
C ASP A 207 -17.02 -3.29 -12.31
N SER A 208 -15.71 -3.45 -12.09
CA SER A 208 -14.78 -3.89 -13.13
C SER A 208 -14.82 -5.40 -13.37
N LEU A 209 -15.17 -6.17 -12.34
CA LEU A 209 -15.38 -7.62 -12.48
C LEU A 209 -16.56 -7.95 -13.38
N LEU A 210 -17.59 -7.08 -13.43
CA LEU A 210 -18.75 -7.26 -14.32
C LEU A 210 -18.35 -7.38 -15.81
N PHE A 211 -17.31 -6.65 -16.21
CA PHE A 211 -16.80 -6.64 -17.58
C PHE A 211 -15.54 -7.50 -17.75
N PHE A 212 -15.19 -8.30 -16.75
CA PHE A 212 -14.01 -9.14 -16.78
C PHE A 212 -14.35 -10.58 -17.20
N GLY A 213 -13.68 -11.08 -18.24
CA GLY A 213 -13.91 -12.43 -18.76
C GLY A 213 -15.00 -12.49 -19.81
N MET A 214 -15.74 -13.61 -19.86
CA MET A 214 -16.80 -13.84 -20.84
C MET A 214 -18.16 -13.91 -20.14
N PRO A 215 -19.19 -13.21 -20.65
CA PRO A 215 -20.52 -13.26 -20.05
C PRO A 215 -21.17 -14.64 -20.22
N VAL A 216 -21.93 -15.06 -19.20
CA VAL A 216 -22.79 -16.25 -19.26
C VAL A 216 -24.24 -15.78 -19.38
N GLU A 217 -24.87 -16.03 -20.53
CA GLU A 217 -26.25 -15.63 -20.76
C GLU A 217 -27.22 -16.47 -19.93
N VAL A 218 -27.99 -15.82 -19.06
CA VAL A 218 -28.96 -16.47 -18.15
C VAL A 218 -30.39 -15.98 -18.32
N LYS A 219 -30.64 -14.99 -19.18
CA LYS A 219 -31.96 -14.40 -19.37
C LYS A 219 -32.95 -15.47 -19.86
N GLY A 220 -34.08 -15.58 -19.18
CA GLY A 220 -35.15 -16.54 -19.53
C GLY A 220 -34.89 -17.98 -19.08
N LEU A 221 -33.79 -18.26 -18.40
CA LEU A 221 -33.52 -19.57 -17.80
C LEU A 221 -34.13 -19.68 -16.40
N SER A 222 -34.62 -20.87 -16.06
CA SER A 222 -35.00 -21.24 -14.70
C SER A 222 -33.77 -21.41 -13.78
N PRO A 223 -33.92 -21.36 -12.46
CA PRO A 223 -32.81 -21.60 -11.52
C PRO A 223 -32.05 -22.92 -11.77
N ASP A 224 -32.75 -24.00 -12.12
CA ASP A 224 -32.12 -25.29 -12.42
C ASP A 224 -31.30 -25.28 -13.71
N GLU A 225 -31.77 -24.57 -14.73
CA GLU A 225 -31.03 -24.38 -15.99
C GLU A 225 -29.80 -23.49 -15.78
N ILE A 226 -29.92 -22.44 -14.95
CA ILE A 226 -28.79 -21.60 -14.55
C ILE A 226 -27.75 -22.47 -13.82
N ALA A 227 -28.15 -23.23 -12.80
CA ALA A 227 -27.24 -24.07 -12.02
C ALA A 227 -26.48 -25.10 -12.89
N LYS A 228 -27.13 -25.68 -13.91
CA LYS A 228 -26.51 -26.61 -14.86
C LYS A 228 -25.56 -25.93 -15.86
N LYS A 229 -25.79 -24.64 -16.17
CA LYS A 229 -24.99 -23.89 -17.14
C LYS A 229 -23.67 -23.40 -16.56
N PHE A 230 -23.63 -23.12 -15.25
CA PHE A 230 -22.48 -22.53 -14.58
C PHE A 230 -21.35 -23.54 -14.40
N LYS A 231 -20.12 -23.06 -14.52
CA LYS A 231 -18.88 -23.80 -14.32
C LYS A 231 -18.17 -23.30 -13.07
N PRO A 232 -17.34 -24.12 -12.40
CA PRO A 232 -16.54 -23.66 -11.28
C PRO A 232 -15.67 -22.47 -11.69
N LEU A 233 -15.67 -21.43 -10.83
CA LEU A 233 -15.07 -20.09 -11.03
C LEU A 233 -15.86 -19.11 -11.91
N ASP A 234 -17.06 -19.48 -12.38
CA ASP A 234 -18.01 -18.47 -12.87
C ASP A 234 -18.42 -17.57 -11.68
N ILE A 235 -18.47 -16.26 -11.92
CA ILE A 235 -18.80 -15.25 -10.91
C ILE A 235 -20.27 -14.90 -11.04
N ILE A 236 -21.01 -14.99 -9.93
CA ILE A 236 -22.38 -14.46 -9.83
C ILE A 236 -22.26 -13.04 -9.28
N TYR A 237 -22.77 -12.07 -10.03
CA TYR A 237 -22.86 -10.68 -9.63
C TYR A 237 -24.29 -10.36 -9.18
N CYS A 238 -24.44 -9.80 -7.98
CA CYS A 238 -25.73 -9.40 -7.42
C CYS A 238 -25.78 -7.87 -7.27
N LEU A 239 -26.80 -7.24 -7.87
CA LEU A 239 -27.12 -5.82 -7.70
C LEU A 239 -27.97 -5.59 -6.44
#